data_AF-A0A820JID7-F1
#
_entry.id   AF-A0A820JID7-F1
#
_cell.length_a   1.000
_cell.length_b   1.000
_cell.length_c   1.000
_cell.angle_alpha   90.00
_cell.angle_beta   90.00
_cell.angle_gamma   90.00
#
_symmetry.space_group_name_H-M   'P 1'
#
loop_
_entity.id
_entity.type
_entity.pdbx_description
1 polymer ?
#
loop_
_entity_poly.entity_id
_entity_poly.type
_entity_poly.pdbx_seq_one_letter_code
_entity_poly.pdbx_strand_id
1 'polypeptide(L)'
;NLITERSRSKRLYTFIHYEHSTHPRRFIIAFFVIIALSLSIAWLIAGLVRLRQTASYLESCAEGKAQCISQANLICSSTLFICLCPEQTFWDTNFRKCLTVRNINATCSINQQCDTSKGLICQQNSICQYSSNTYYSGTNCTTFLLFGDSCLTTSTPLCNTELGLICDPGTQICICPVSTYWSNARCESVSTYSSYCDRNTSCNTQVGLFCRLPGSYPACDCPLQSKLYTCDCNQGQAWVTGTGINSTSSCMNQGTSYNNCTSNSQCSQTLNLVCINGICDCNVPLWFWSQTSNKCLPCES
;
A
#
# COMPACT_ATOMS: atom_id res chain seq x y z
N ASN A 1 58.38 43.12 -10.94
CA ASN A 1 59.08 41.86 -11.25
C ASN A 1 58.67 41.34 -12.62
N LEU A 2 59.14 42.02 -13.67
CA LEU A 2 58.77 41.80 -15.07
C LEU A 2 60.01 41.93 -15.95
N ILE A 3 61.12 41.26 -15.62
CA ILE A 3 62.35 41.30 -16.41
C ILE A 3 63.13 39.99 -16.21
N THR A 4 62.79 38.90 -16.92
CA THR A 4 63.73 37.77 -17.11
C THR A 4 63.37 36.73 -18.18
N GLU A 5 62.52 37.02 -19.18
CA GLU A 5 62.10 36.00 -20.17
C GLU A 5 62.47 36.28 -21.64
N ARG A 6 63.55 37.04 -21.91
CA ARG A 6 63.96 37.38 -23.29
C ARG A 6 65.21 36.69 -23.85
N SER A 7 65.85 35.77 -23.12
CA SER A 7 67.18 35.25 -23.50
C SER A 7 67.21 33.82 -24.08
N ARG A 8 66.16 33.00 -23.92
CA ARG A 8 66.19 31.59 -24.42
C ARG A 8 65.65 31.37 -25.83
N SER A 9 65.02 32.37 -26.45
CA SER A 9 64.45 32.22 -27.80
C SER A 9 65.49 32.24 -28.94
N LYS A 10 66.69 32.79 -28.72
CA LYS A 10 67.69 32.94 -29.78
C LYS A 10 68.57 31.70 -30.05
N ARG A 11 68.52 30.65 -29.21
CA ARG A 11 69.30 29.41 -29.45
C ARG A 11 68.52 28.31 -30.18
N LEU A 12 67.20 28.45 -30.34
CA LEU A 12 66.41 27.48 -31.10
C LEU A 12 66.37 27.78 -32.61
N TYR A 13 66.63 29.03 -33.01
CA TYR A 13 66.58 29.42 -34.43
C TYR A 13 67.84 29.07 -35.23
N THR A 14 68.97 28.81 -34.57
CA THR A 14 70.24 28.54 -35.26
C THR A 14 70.47 27.07 -35.60
N PHE A 15 69.61 26.16 -35.16
CA PHE A 15 69.74 24.73 -35.46
C PHE A 15 68.93 24.27 -36.67
N ILE A 16 68.00 25.09 -37.18
CA ILE A 16 67.14 24.73 -38.32
C ILE A 16 67.78 25.12 -39.67
N HIS A 17 68.80 25.98 -39.67
CA HIS A 17 69.36 26.53 -40.90
C HIS A 17 70.55 25.77 -41.50
N TYR A 18 70.99 24.67 -40.90
CA TYR A 18 72.29 24.07 -41.24
C TYR A 18 72.24 22.55 -41.47
N GLU A 19 71.39 22.09 -42.39
CA GLU A 19 71.64 20.84 -43.14
C GLU A 19 70.61 20.65 -44.27
N HIS A 20 70.52 21.60 -45.20
CA HIS A 20 69.99 21.28 -46.54
C HIS A 20 71.07 20.51 -47.34
N SER A 21 71.57 19.41 -46.78
CA SER A 21 72.39 18.46 -47.53
C SER A 21 71.44 17.68 -48.43
N THR A 22 71.45 18.02 -49.72
CA THR A 22 70.64 17.46 -50.81
C THR A 22 71.08 16.04 -51.17
N HIS A 23 71.20 15.16 -50.17
CA HIS A 23 71.38 13.74 -50.41
C HIS A 23 70.00 13.06 -50.45
N PRO A 24 69.47 12.76 -51.65
CA PRO A 24 68.14 12.18 -51.81
C PRO A 24 67.98 10.88 -51.01
N ARG A 25 69.08 10.14 -50.77
CA ARG A 25 69.07 8.90 -49.99
C ARG A 25 68.62 9.05 -48.53
N ARG A 26 69.00 10.13 -47.84
CA ARG A 26 68.60 10.33 -46.42
C ARG A 26 67.12 10.70 -46.29
N PHE A 27 66.62 11.52 -47.22
CA PHE A 27 65.20 11.84 -47.31
C PHE A 27 64.35 10.60 -47.59
N ILE A 28 64.81 9.74 -48.51
CA ILE A 28 64.11 8.49 -48.84
C ILE A 28 64.00 7.58 -47.60
N ILE A 29 65.10 7.39 -46.85
CA ILE A 29 65.09 6.53 -45.64
C ILE A 29 64.16 7.11 -44.56
N ALA A 30 64.26 8.40 -44.26
CA ALA A 30 63.40 9.04 -43.27
C ALA A 30 61.91 8.94 -43.63
N PHE A 31 61.58 9.10 -44.92
CA PHE A 31 60.22 8.96 -45.43
C PHE A 31 59.68 7.53 -45.22
N PHE A 32 60.47 6.50 -45.55
CA PHE A 32 60.07 5.10 -45.31
C PHE A 32 59.89 4.78 -43.83
N VAL A 33 60.74 5.30 -42.94
CA VAL A 33 60.61 5.09 -41.50
C VAL A 33 59.33 5.72 -40.97
N ILE A 34 59.01 6.95 -41.36
CA ILE A 34 57.78 7.64 -40.94
C ILE A 34 56.53 6.87 -41.43
N ILE A 35 56.54 6.41 -42.68
CA ILE A 35 55.44 5.60 -43.23
C ILE A 35 55.28 4.31 -42.43
N ALA A 36 56.37 3.56 -42.21
CA ALA A 36 56.32 2.31 -41.44
C ALA A 36 55.76 2.52 -40.03
N LEU A 37 56.23 3.57 -39.33
CA LEU A 37 55.78 3.90 -37.97
C LEU A 37 54.29 4.30 -37.93
N SER A 38 53.85 5.11 -38.90
CA SER A 38 52.45 5.52 -39.01
C SER A 38 51.51 4.33 -39.28
N LEU A 39 51.94 3.38 -40.13
CA LEU A 39 51.20 2.16 -40.41
C LEU A 39 51.14 1.24 -39.18
N SER A 40 52.25 1.10 -38.43
CA SER A 40 52.26 0.30 -37.20
C SER A 40 51.34 0.88 -36.13
N ILE A 41 51.33 2.21 -35.93
CA ILE A 41 50.42 2.87 -34.99
C ILE A 41 48.96 2.70 -35.44
N ALA A 42 48.67 2.89 -36.73
CA ALA A 42 47.32 2.70 -37.26
C ALA A 42 46.83 1.25 -37.05
N TRP A 43 47.70 0.26 -37.25
CA TRP A 43 47.38 -1.15 -37.00
C TRP A 43 47.13 -1.45 -35.52
N LEU A 44 47.93 -0.88 -34.62
CA LEU A 44 47.75 -0.98 -33.18
C LEU A 44 46.43 -0.34 -32.72
N ILE A 45 46.10 0.86 -33.22
CA ILE A 45 44.83 1.53 -32.92
C ILE A 45 43.65 0.71 -33.47
N ALA A 46 43.73 0.22 -34.70
CA ALA A 46 42.69 -0.63 -35.28
C ALA A 46 42.51 -1.95 -34.50
N GLY A 47 43.59 -2.56 -34.03
CA GLY A 47 43.57 -3.73 -33.16
C GLY A 47 42.95 -3.45 -31.79
N LEU A 48 43.31 -2.32 -31.16
CA LEU A 48 42.74 -1.89 -29.88
C LEU A 48 41.26 -1.54 -29.98
N VAL A 49 40.83 -0.93 -31.10
CA VAL A 49 39.41 -0.65 -31.38
C VAL A 49 38.62 -1.96 -31.58
N ARG A 50 39.21 -2.96 -32.26
CA ARG A 50 38.60 -4.29 -32.42
C ARG A 50 38.53 -5.10 -31.13
N LEU A 51 39.47 -4.91 -30.20
CA LEU A 51 39.49 -5.61 -28.91
C LEU A 51 38.47 -5.09 -27.89
N ARG A 52 37.74 -4.00 -28.19
CA ARG A 52 36.94 -3.27 -27.18
C ARG A 52 35.45 -3.19 -27.43
N GLN A 53 34.90 -3.98 -28.35
CA GLN A 53 33.46 -3.99 -28.58
C GLN A 53 32.77 -5.04 -27.70
N THR A 54 32.96 -4.93 -26.38
CA THR A 54 32.07 -5.62 -25.44
C THR A 54 31.04 -4.64 -24.93
N ALA A 55 29.78 -4.94 -25.19
CA ALA A 55 28.67 -4.10 -24.76
C ALA A 55 28.33 -4.38 -23.29
N SER A 56 28.16 -3.30 -22.52
CA SER A 56 27.77 -3.35 -21.10
C SER A 56 26.25 -3.45 -20.94
N TYR A 57 25.76 -3.55 -19.69
CA TYR A 57 24.32 -3.68 -19.41
C TYR A 57 23.53 -2.51 -20.01
N LEU A 58 22.44 -2.82 -20.72
CA LEU A 58 21.60 -1.88 -21.49
C LEU A 58 22.26 -1.25 -22.73
N GLU A 59 23.49 -1.61 -23.09
CA GLU A 59 24.09 -1.18 -24.36
C GLU A 59 23.65 -2.08 -25.52
N SER A 60 23.70 -1.53 -26.74
CA SER A 60 23.31 -2.25 -27.96
C SER A 60 24.28 -3.38 -28.31
N CYS A 61 23.75 -4.55 -28.66
CA CYS A 61 24.52 -5.76 -29.01
C CYS A 61 24.21 -6.31 -30.41
N ALA A 62 23.74 -5.45 -31.31
CA ALA A 62 23.28 -5.84 -32.66
C ALA A 62 24.27 -6.74 -33.42
N GLU A 63 23.71 -7.65 -34.22
CA GLU A 63 24.44 -8.67 -34.99
C GLU A 63 25.65 -8.06 -35.73
N GLY A 64 26.84 -8.51 -35.35
CA GLY A 64 28.11 -8.13 -35.99
C GLY A 64 28.85 -6.93 -35.40
N LYS A 65 28.37 -6.31 -34.31
CA LYS A 65 29.06 -5.13 -33.72
C LYS A 65 29.63 -5.32 -32.32
N ALA A 66 28.93 -5.94 -31.38
CA ALA A 66 29.46 -6.11 -30.03
C ALA A 66 28.85 -7.32 -29.34
N GLN A 67 29.68 -8.16 -28.72
CA GLN A 67 29.20 -9.23 -27.85
C GLN A 67 28.99 -8.66 -26.44
N CYS A 68 27.91 -9.08 -25.76
CA CYS A 68 27.73 -8.73 -24.36
C CYS A 68 28.86 -9.30 -23.50
N ILE A 69 29.24 -8.60 -22.44
CA ILE A 69 30.31 -9.06 -21.54
C ILE A 69 29.93 -10.42 -20.91
N SER A 70 30.53 -11.50 -21.39
CA SER A 70 30.24 -12.87 -20.92
C SER A 70 30.61 -13.09 -19.46
N GLN A 71 31.69 -12.45 -18.98
CA GLN A 71 32.10 -12.46 -17.56
C GLN A 71 31.05 -11.87 -16.63
N ALA A 72 30.16 -11.03 -17.16
CA ALA A 72 29.06 -10.41 -16.45
C ALA A 72 27.75 -11.21 -16.58
N ASN A 73 27.77 -12.38 -17.24
CA ASN A 73 26.60 -13.22 -17.53
C ASN A 73 25.48 -12.48 -18.29
N LEU A 74 25.84 -11.51 -19.15
CA LEU A 74 24.88 -10.79 -19.97
C LEU A 74 24.56 -11.58 -21.25
N ILE A 75 23.29 -11.53 -21.68
CA ILE A 75 22.82 -12.07 -22.95
C ILE A 75 22.31 -10.93 -23.84
N CYS A 76 22.48 -11.06 -25.16
CA CYS A 76 21.89 -10.12 -26.10
C CYS A 76 20.41 -10.46 -26.28
N SER A 77 19.51 -9.55 -25.92
CA SER A 77 18.07 -9.72 -26.15
C SER A 77 17.80 -9.75 -27.65
N SER A 78 17.17 -10.82 -28.14
CA SER A 78 16.79 -10.95 -29.56
C SER A 78 15.69 -9.99 -29.98
N THR A 79 14.89 -9.49 -29.02
CA THR A 79 13.78 -8.56 -29.28
C THR A 79 14.21 -7.10 -29.21
N LEU A 80 15.08 -6.75 -28.27
CA LEU A 80 15.48 -5.36 -28.01
C LEU A 80 16.88 -5.02 -28.53
N PHE A 81 17.68 -6.02 -28.93
CA PHE A 81 19.07 -5.85 -29.37
C PHE A 81 19.96 -5.11 -28.36
N ILE A 82 19.68 -5.27 -27.06
CA ILE A 82 20.46 -4.74 -25.94
C ILE A 82 20.91 -5.86 -25.00
N CYS A 83 22.03 -5.65 -24.30
CA CYS A 83 22.55 -6.59 -23.32
C CYS A 83 21.71 -6.56 -22.04
N LEU A 84 21.05 -7.67 -21.73
CA LEU A 84 20.23 -7.85 -20.54
C LEU A 84 20.71 -9.05 -19.74
N CYS A 85 20.29 -9.08 -18.47
CA CYS A 85 20.43 -10.27 -17.66
C CYS A 85 19.43 -11.34 -18.12
N PRO A 86 19.79 -12.63 -18.12
CA PRO A 86 18.88 -13.72 -18.43
C PRO A 86 17.72 -13.79 -17.43
N GLU A 87 16.68 -14.57 -17.74
CA GLU A 87 15.56 -14.79 -16.85
C GLU A 87 16.01 -15.27 -15.46
N GLN A 88 15.29 -14.88 -14.41
CA GLN A 88 15.63 -15.15 -13.00
C GLN A 88 16.99 -14.61 -12.54
N THR A 89 17.52 -13.59 -13.22
CA THR A 89 18.70 -12.86 -12.75
C THR A 89 18.46 -11.34 -12.79
N PHE A 90 19.24 -10.60 -12.00
CA PHE A 90 19.19 -9.15 -11.95
C PHE A 90 20.60 -8.57 -12.07
N TRP A 91 20.71 -7.34 -12.56
CA TRP A 91 21.98 -6.64 -12.69
C TRP A 91 22.41 -6.06 -11.33
N ASP A 92 23.53 -6.52 -10.79
CA ASP A 92 24.12 -5.93 -9.59
C ASP A 92 25.20 -4.91 -9.97
N THR A 93 24.95 -3.63 -9.66
CA THR A 93 25.86 -2.52 -10.00
C THR A 93 27.18 -2.55 -9.23
N ASN A 94 27.21 -3.16 -8.03
CA ASN A 94 28.41 -3.24 -7.20
C ASN A 94 29.39 -4.28 -7.76
N PHE A 95 28.86 -5.44 -8.17
CA PHE A 95 29.66 -6.51 -8.75
C PHE A 95 29.78 -6.44 -10.28
N ARG A 96 29.00 -5.57 -10.94
CA ARG A 96 28.91 -5.41 -12.40
C ARG A 96 28.68 -6.74 -13.13
N LYS A 97 27.75 -7.55 -12.61
CA LYS A 97 27.36 -8.85 -13.18
C LYS A 97 25.91 -9.18 -12.87
N CYS A 98 25.32 -10.05 -13.68
CA CYS A 98 24.01 -10.63 -13.42
C CYS A 98 24.12 -11.67 -12.30
N LEU A 99 23.28 -11.52 -11.27
CA LEU A 99 23.17 -12.43 -10.13
C LEU A 99 21.77 -13.05 -10.13
N THR A 100 21.64 -14.28 -9.65
CA THR A 100 20.33 -14.94 -9.49
C THR A 100 19.45 -14.13 -8.55
N VAL A 101 18.18 -13.95 -8.92
CA VAL A 101 17.18 -13.35 -8.05
C VAL A 101 16.97 -14.23 -6.81
N ARG A 102 16.58 -13.61 -5.71
CA ARG A 102 16.48 -14.21 -4.40
C ARG A 102 15.03 -14.65 -4.14
N ASN A 103 14.89 -15.81 -3.51
CA ASN A 103 13.60 -16.38 -3.12
C ASN A 103 13.04 -15.73 -1.84
N ILE A 104 11.85 -16.14 -1.43
CA ILE A 104 11.20 -15.68 -0.20
C ILE A 104 12.12 -15.84 1.02
N ASN A 105 12.08 -14.87 1.94
CA ASN A 105 12.87 -14.78 3.18
C ASN A 105 14.40 -14.68 2.99
N ALA A 106 14.89 -14.65 1.76
CA ALA A 106 16.29 -14.32 1.51
C ALA A 106 16.53 -12.83 1.81
N THR A 107 17.71 -12.49 2.31
CA THR A 107 18.08 -11.08 2.54
C THR A 107 18.11 -10.33 1.21
N CYS A 108 17.92 -9.02 1.21
CA CYS A 108 18.00 -8.16 0.02
C CYS A 108 18.33 -6.72 0.41
N SER A 109 18.83 -5.94 -0.53
CA SER A 109 19.10 -4.50 -0.33
C SER A 109 18.23 -3.61 -1.23
N ILE A 110 17.74 -4.14 -2.35
CA ILE A 110 16.87 -3.45 -3.31
C ILE A 110 15.88 -4.46 -3.91
N ASN A 111 14.74 -3.96 -4.40
CA ASN A 111 13.63 -4.80 -4.92
C ASN A 111 14.05 -5.71 -6.07
N GLN A 112 14.96 -5.27 -6.93
CA GLN A 112 15.44 -6.04 -8.08
C GLN A 112 16.17 -7.32 -7.69
N GLN A 113 16.64 -7.41 -6.44
CA GLN A 113 17.27 -8.64 -5.94
C GLN A 113 16.26 -9.75 -5.69
N CYS A 114 14.98 -9.44 -5.57
CA CYS A 114 13.93 -10.42 -5.30
C CYS A 114 13.31 -10.95 -6.59
N ASP A 115 12.78 -12.16 -6.56
CA ASP A 115 12.09 -12.76 -7.70
C ASP A 115 10.75 -12.04 -7.97
N THR A 116 10.81 -10.98 -8.78
CA THR A 116 9.65 -10.16 -9.15
C THR A 116 8.64 -10.91 -10.02
N SER A 117 9.05 -11.99 -10.70
CA SER A 117 8.10 -12.87 -11.41
C SER A 117 7.13 -13.57 -10.44
N LYS A 118 7.58 -13.77 -9.20
CA LYS A 118 6.78 -14.22 -8.06
C LYS A 118 6.28 -13.05 -7.21
N GLY A 119 6.22 -11.82 -7.71
CA GLY A 119 5.70 -10.67 -6.97
C GLY A 119 6.45 -10.31 -5.68
N LEU A 120 7.69 -10.80 -5.50
CA LEU A 120 8.49 -10.50 -4.31
C LEU A 120 9.10 -9.09 -4.40
N ILE A 121 9.07 -8.38 -3.29
CA ILE A 121 9.72 -7.09 -3.09
C ILE A 121 10.67 -7.15 -1.89
N CYS A 122 11.65 -6.24 -1.85
CA CYS A 122 12.54 -6.12 -0.72
C CYS A 122 11.89 -5.23 0.35
N GLN A 123 11.39 -5.84 1.43
CA GLN A 123 10.74 -5.10 2.51
C GLN A 123 11.74 -4.41 3.45
N GLN A 124 11.25 -3.55 4.36
CA GLN A 124 12.07 -2.74 5.28
C GLN A 124 13.07 -3.57 6.10
N ASN A 125 12.76 -4.84 6.38
CA ASN A 125 13.64 -5.76 7.09
C ASN A 125 14.76 -6.35 6.21
N SER A 126 14.97 -5.80 5.00
CA SER A 126 15.98 -6.28 4.06
C SER A 126 15.80 -7.76 3.72
N ILE A 127 14.55 -8.19 3.55
CA ILE A 127 14.19 -9.56 3.16
C ILE A 127 13.18 -9.54 2.01
N CYS A 128 13.32 -10.50 1.09
CA CYS A 128 12.40 -10.69 -0.01
C CYS A 128 11.10 -11.30 0.51
N GLN A 129 10.02 -10.52 0.46
CA GLN A 129 8.69 -10.94 0.87
C GLN A 129 7.67 -10.48 -0.16
N TYR A 130 6.47 -11.05 -0.11
CA TYR A 130 5.37 -10.57 -0.95
C TYR A 130 5.06 -9.11 -0.60
N SER A 131 4.58 -8.34 -1.58
CA SER A 131 3.98 -7.05 -1.28
C SER A 131 2.79 -7.26 -0.34
N SER A 132 2.53 -6.32 0.58
CA SER A 132 1.40 -6.37 1.52
C SER A 132 0.04 -6.55 0.81
N ASN A 133 -0.02 -6.26 -0.48
CA ASN A 133 -1.24 -6.36 -1.29
C ASN A 133 -1.27 -7.62 -2.16
N THR A 134 -0.33 -8.56 -2.00
CA THR A 134 -0.23 -9.77 -2.83
C THR A 134 -0.06 -11.01 -1.98
N TYR A 135 -0.62 -12.12 -2.42
CA TYR A 135 -0.37 -13.44 -1.83
C TYR A 135 0.02 -14.45 -2.91
N TYR A 136 0.71 -15.49 -2.47
CA TYR A 136 1.13 -16.58 -3.34
C TYR A 136 0.07 -17.67 -3.39
N SER A 137 -0.50 -17.88 -4.58
CA SER A 137 -1.52 -18.91 -4.82
C SER A 137 -0.94 -20.31 -5.11
N GLY A 138 0.38 -20.47 -5.04
CA GLY A 138 1.07 -21.73 -5.39
C GLY A 138 1.72 -21.70 -6.78
N THR A 139 1.14 -20.95 -7.73
CA THR A 139 1.64 -20.80 -9.11
C THR A 139 2.05 -19.38 -9.43
N ASN A 140 1.18 -18.40 -9.12
CA ASN A 140 1.40 -16.99 -9.38
C ASN A 140 1.14 -16.16 -8.12
N CYS A 141 1.72 -14.96 -8.07
CA CYS A 141 1.28 -13.95 -7.13
C CYS A 141 0.04 -13.26 -7.63
N THR A 142 -0.99 -13.25 -6.80
CA THR A 142 -2.26 -12.60 -7.08
C THR A 142 -2.43 -11.48 -6.07
N THR A 143 -2.99 -10.35 -6.52
CA THR A 143 -3.34 -9.25 -5.63
C THR A 143 -4.51 -9.69 -4.74
N PHE A 144 -4.47 -9.33 -3.46
CA PHE A 144 -5.63 -9.50 -2.58
C PHE A 144 -6.79 -8.64 -3.08
N LEU A 145 -8.01 -9.13 -2.89
CA LEU A 145 -9.22 -8.36 -3.17
C LEU A 145 -9.46 -7.33 -2.06
N LEU A 146 -9.89 -6.14 -2.48
CA LEU A 146 -10.20 -5.01 -1.60
C LEU A 146 -11.68 -4.98 -1.23
N PHE A 147 -12.06 -4.08 -0.34
CA PHE A 147 -13.45 -3.93 0.09
C PHE A 147 -14.38 -3.65 -1.10
N GLY A 148 -15.45 -4.45 -1.22
CA GLY A 148 -16.44 -4.36 -2.30
C GLY A 148 -16.08 -5.15 -3.57
N ASP A 149 -14.86 -5.67 -3.69
CA ASP A 149 -14.47 -6.50 -4.83
C ASP A 149 -15.18 -7.86 -4.79
N SER A 150 -15.52 -8.40 -5.96
CA SER A 150 -16.14 -9.72 -6.08
C SER A 150 -15.15 -10.84 -5.76
N CYS A 151 -15.55 -11.75 -4.87
CA CYS A 151 -14.79 -12.90 -4.43
C CYS A 151 -15.54 -14.21 -4.73
N LEU A 152 -14.82 -15.23 -5.19
CA LEU A 152 -15.39 -16.55 -5.47
C LEU A 152 -15.02 -17.53 -4.35
N THR A 153 -16.01 -18.25 -3.82
CA THR A 153 -15.84 -19.14 -2.65
C THR A 153 -15.01 -20.40 -2.93
N THR A 154 -14.84 -20.78 -4.20
CA THR A 154 -14.29 -22.09 -4.60
C THR A 154 -12.86 -22.06 -5.11
N SER A 155 -12.33 -20.89 -5.45
CA SER A 155 -10.96 -20.73 -5.89
C SER A 155 -10.59 -19.27 -5.81
N THR A 156 -9.54 -18.96 -5.04
CA THR A 156 -8.68 -17.77 -5.16
C THR A 156 -9.13 -16.78 -6.25
N PRO A 157 -9.61 -15.58 -5.88
CA PRO A 157 -8.81 -14.71 -5.03
C PRO A 157 -9.37 -14.50 -3.61
N LEU A 158 -8.45 -14.39 -2.64
CA LEU A 158 -8.77 -14.16 -1.24
C LEU A 158 -8.93 -12.66 -0.98
N CYS A 159 -9.93 -12.29 -0.19
CA CYS A 159 -10.04 -10.94 0.37
C CYS A 159 -8.83 -10.65 1.26
N ASN A 160 -8.41 -9.38 1.34
CA ASN A 160 -7.27 -8.99 2.15
C ASN A 160 -7.57 -9.15 3.65
N THR A 161 -7.10 -10.25 4.25
CA THR A 161 -7.32 -10.53 5.68
C THR A 161 -6.49 -9.65 6.59
N GLU A 162 -5.40 -9.03 6.12
CA GLU A 162 -4.64 -8.03 6.89
C GLU A 162 -5.48 -6.76 7.10
N LEU A 163 -6.39 -6.47 6.17
CA LEU A 163 -7.39 -5.41 6.31
C LEU A 163 -8.64 -5.88 7.07
N GLY A 164 -8.67 -7.12 7.56
CA GLY A 164 -9.81 -7.72 8.27
C GLY A 164 -10.98 -8.10 7.38
N LEU A 165 -10.80 -8.16 6.05
CA LEU A 165 -11.87 -8.49 5.11
C LEU A 165 -12.13 -10.00 5.05
N ILE A 166 -13.39 -10.36 4.80
CA ILE A 166 -13.85 -11.72 4.52
C ILE A 166 -14.67 -11.73 3.23
N CYS A 167 -14.71 -12.88 2.55
CA CYS A 167 -15.62 -13.07 1.42
C CYS A 167 -17.01 -13.43 1.95
N ASP A 168 -18.00 -12.57 1.72
CA ASP A 168 -19.38 -12.87 2.12
C ASP A 168 -19.96 -14.00 1.26
N PRO A 169 -20.39 -15.12 1.85
CA PRO A 169 -20.94 -16.23 1.07
C PRO A 169 -22.26 -15.89 0.39
N GLY A 170 -23.01 -14.91 0.90
CA GLY A 170 -24.30 -14.50 0.34
C GLY A 170 -24.16 -13.63 -0.89
N THR A 171 -23.31 -12.60 -0.81
CA THR A 171 -23.16 -11.58 -1.85
C THR A 171 -21.93 -11.76 -2.74
N GLN A 172 -21.01 -12.68 -2.38
CA GLN A 172 -19.76 -12.93 -3.11
C GLN A 172 -18.93 -11.66 -3.30
N ILE A 173 -18.90 -10.80 -2.29
CA ILE A 173 -18.05 -9.61 -2.24
C ILE A 173 -17.22 -9.59 -0.95
N CYS A 174 -16.06 -8.94 -1.02
CA CYS A 174 -15.21 -8.74 0.15
C CYS A 174 -15.81 -7.66 1.06
N ILE A 175 -16.22 -8.07 2.25
CA ILE A 175 -16.82 -7.19 3.26
C ILE A 175 -16.10 -7.32 4.60
N CYS A 176 -16.43 -6.43 5.52
CA CYS A 176 -16.07 -6.61 6.91
C CYS A 176 -16.97 -7.66 7.58
N PRO A 177 -16.43 -8.50 8.48
CA PRO A 177 -17.23 -9.36 9.34
C PRO A 177 -18.33 -8.61 10.09
N VAL A 178 -19.38 -9.33 10.49
CA VAL A 178 -20.58 -8.79 11.17
C VAL A 178 -20.32 -7.94 12.42
N SER A 179 -19.17 -8.14 13.09
CA SER A 179 -18.75 -7.40 14.29
C SER A 179 -17.83 -6.21 13.98
N THR A 180 -17.69 -5.86 12.70
CA THR A 180 -16.77 -4.81 12.23
C THR A 180 -17.40 -3.99 11.11
N TYR A 181 -16.82 -2.84 10.82
CA TYR A 181 -17.23 -1.95 9.73
C TYR A 181 -16.02 -1.40 8.99
N TRP A 182 -16.19 -0.98 7.74
CA TRP A 182 -15.10 -0.47 6.93
C TRP A 182 -14.81 1.00 7.26
N SER A 183 -13.59 1.29 7.72
CA SER A 183 -13.13 2.62 8.11
C SER A 183 -11.62 2.74 7.88
N ASN A 184 -11.17 3.90 7.39
CA ASN A 184 -9.73 4.18 7.19
C ASN A 184 -8.97 3.05 6.44
N ALA A 185 -9.59 2.50 5.39
CA ALA A 185 -9.07 1.42 4.56
C ALA A 185 -8.83 0.07 5.28
N ARG A 186 -9.53 -0.18 6.40
CA ARG A 186 -9.52 -1.47 7.10
C ARG A 186 -10.85 -1.74 7.80
N CYS A 187 -11.07 -2.97 8.24
CA CYS A 187 -12.20 -3.32 9.10
C CYS A 187 -11.87 -2.97 10.56
N GLU A 188 -12.73 -2.18 11.17
CA GLU A 188 -12.63 -1.77 12.58
C GLU A 188 -13.82 -2.33 13.36
N SER A 189 -13.64 -2.65 14.65
CA SER A 189 -14.72 -3.15 15.48
C SER A 189 -15.87 -2.15 15.58
N VAL A 190 -17.10 -2.64 15.51
CA VAL A 190 -18.28 -1.80 15.76
C VAL A 190 -18.31 -1.32 17.21
N SER A 191 -18.66 -0.05 17.38
CA SER A 191 -18.91 0.64 18.63
C SER A 191 -20.13 0.05 19.35
N THR A 192 -20.00 -0.14 20.67
CA THR A 192 -21.05 -0.62 21.58
C THR A 192 -21.90 0.54 22.10
N TYR A 193 -22.98 0.22 22.83
CA TYR A 193 -23.85 1.24 23.43
C TYR A 193 -23.07 2.29 24.23
N SER A 194 -23.42 3.56 24.04
CA SER A 194 -22.79 4.75 24.66
C SER A 194 -21.32 5.01 24.29
N SER A 195 -20.72 4.25 23.36
CA SER A 195 -19.38 4.55 22.84
C SER A 195 -19.44 5.57 21.69
N TYR A 196 -18.31 6.24 21.44
CA TYR A 196 -18.22 7.27 20.41
C TYR A 196 -18.49 6.72 19.00
N CYS A 197 -19.12 7.53 18.17
CA CYS A 197 -19.38 7.24 16.77
C CYS A 197 -19.39 8.53 15.93
N ASP A 198 -19.01 8.42 14.68
CA ASP A 198 -19.07 9.50 13.69
C ASP A 198 -20.02 9.18 12.52
N ARG A 199 -20.46 7.93 12.39
CA ARG A 199 -21.37 7.43 11.34
C ARG A 199 -22.21 6.27 11.86
N ASN A 200 -23.39 6.05 11.29
CA ASN A 200 -24.25 4.92 11.67
C ASN A 200 -23.57 3.56 11.50
N THR A 201 -22.72 3.41 10.48
CA THR A 201 -22.00 2.17 10.19
C THR A 201 -20.97 1.82 11.26
N SER A 202 -20.52 2.78 12.08
CA SER A 202 -19.59 2.48 13.17
C SER A 202 -20.28 1.82 14.36
N CYS A 203 -21.61 1.88 14.47
CA CYS A 203 -22.36 1.28 15.56
C CYS A 203 -22.80 -0.15 15.25
N ASN A 204 -22.97 -0.97 16.28
CA ASN A 204 -23.49 -2.33 16.11
C ASN A 204 -24.99 -2.31 15.74
N THR A 205 -25.28 -2.25 14.44
CA THR A 205 -26.65 -2.23 13.92
C THR A 205 -27.39 -3.55 14.11
N GLN A 206 -26.68 -4.66 14.32
CA GLN A 206 -27.31 -5.97 14.59
C GLN A 206 -28.08 -5.99 15.91
N VAL A 207 -27.65 -5.16 16.87
CA VAL A 207 -28.35 -4.97 18.14
C VAL A 207 -29.21 -3.69 18.14
N GLY A 208 -29.43 -3.09 16.97
CA GLY A 208 -30.29 -1.91 16.77
C GLY A 208 -29.66 -0.57 17.17
N LEU A 209 -28.33 -0.49 17.31
CA LEU A 209 -27.65 0.77 17.60
C LEU A 209 -27.45 1.61 16.35
N PHE A 210 -27.60 2.93 16.50
CA PHE A 210 -27.33 3.93 15.47
C PHE A 210 -26.49 5.07 16.07
N CYS A 211 -25.78 5.78 15.20
CA CYS A 211 -24.97 6.91 15.66
C CYS A 211 -25.83 8.16 15.76
N ARG A 212 -25.90 8.79 16.94
CA ARG A 212 -26.64 10.03 17.11
C ARG A 212 -25.86 11.24 16.59
N LEU A 213 -26.09 11.59 15.34
CA LEU A 213 -25.47 12.74 14.68
C LEU A 213 -26.30 14.02 14.89
N PRO A 214 -25.67 15.19 14.97
CA PRO A 214 -26.41 16.46 15.00
C PRO A 214 -27.18 16.64 13.68
N GLY A 215 -28.49 16.91 13.78
CA GLY A 215 -29.36 17.15 12.63
C GLY A 215 -30.09 15.92 12.07
N SER A 216 -29.86 14.71 12.60
CA SER A 216 -30.61 13.52 12.18
C SER A 216 -32.04 13.45 12.74
N TYR A 217 -32.42 14.39 13.62
CA TYR A 217 -33.75 14.47 14.20
C TYR A 217 -34.30 15.89 14.10
N PRO A 218 -35.53 16.09 13.60
CA PRO A 218 -36.20 17.39 13.68
C PRO A 218 -36.42 17.72 15.17
N ALA A 219 -35.82 18.83 15.60
CA ALA A 219 -36.05 19.58 16.84
C ALA A 219 -36.55 18.81 18.10
N CYS A 220 -35.64 18.65 19.07
CA CYS A 220 -35.90 18.79 20.52
C CYS A 220 -36.85 17.82 21.26
N ASP A 221 -36.85 16.52 20.93
CA ASP A 221 -37.45 15.48 21.80
C ASP A 221 -36.46 14.35 22.14
N CYS A 222 -35.19 14.69 22.34
CA CYS A 222 -34.23 13.73 22.86
C CYS A 222 -34.41 13.59 24.39
N PRO A 223 -34.50 12.37 24.94
CA PRO A 223 -34.42 12.17 26.38
C PRO A 223 -33.11 12.77 26.91
N LEU A 224 -33.16 13.41 28.08
CA LEU A 224 -32.07 14.20 28.69
C LEU A 224 -30.72 13.47 28.83
N GLN A 225 -30.69 12.15 28.66
CA GLN A 225 -29.50 11.31 28.82
C GLN A 225 -28.70 11.06 27.54
N SER A 226 -29.24 11.38 26.36
CA SER A 226 -28.59 11.00 25.11
C SER A 226 -27.48 11.97 24.69
N LYS A 227 -26.27 11.43 24.51
CA LYS A 227 -25.09 12.17 24.07
C LYS A 227 -24.98 12.13 22.55
N LEU A 228 -24.70 13.28 21.93
CA LEU A 228 -24.35 13.32 20.50
C LEU A 228 -23.05 12.55 20.25
N TYR A 229 -22.90 12.05 19.02
CA TYR A 229 -21.76 11.23 18.59
C TYR A 229 -21.56 9.99 19.44
N THR A 230 -22.66 9.39 19.92
CA THR A 230 -22.61 8.09 20.60
C THR A 230 -23.56 7.10 19.96
N CYS A 231 -23.19 5.82 20.00
CA CYS A 231 -24.06 4.73 19.59
C CYS A 231 -25.17 4.57 20.62
N ASP A 232 -26.39 4.83 20.19
CA ASP A 232 -27.58 4.79 21.04
C ASP A 232 -28.72 4.13 20.25
N CYS A 233 -29.78 3.75 20.93
CA CYS A 233 -30.98 3.23 20.31
C CYS A 233 -31.72 4.34 19.55
N ASN A 234 -32.51 3.92 18.55
CA ASN A 234 -33.34 4.83 17.78
C ASN A 234 -34.43 5.47 18.66
N GLN A 235 -35.08 6.52 18.17
CA GLN A 235 -36.20 7.14 18.88
C GLN A 235 -37.33 6.12 19.14
N GLY A 236 -37.87 6.13 20.36
CA GLY A 236 -38.87 5.15 20.80
C GLY A 236 -38.30 3.79 21.18
N GLN A 237 -36.97 3.63 21.19
CA GLN A 237 -36.29 2.43 21.66
C GLN A 237 -35.42 2.73 22.88
N ALA A 238 -35.12 1.69 23.66
CA ALA A 238 -34.22 1.78 24.79
C ALA A 238 -33.26 0.58 24.82
N TRP A 239 -32.06 0.85 25.33
CA TRP A 239 -31.07 -0.19 25.55
C TRP A 239 -31.48 -1.06 26.73
N VAL A 240 -31.55 -2.36 26.48
CA VAL A 240 -31.82 -3.35 27.52
C VAL A 240 -30.61 -4.25 27.65
N THR A 241 -30.02 -4.23 28.84
CA THR A 241 -28.95 -5.17 29.20
C THR A 241 -29.56 -6.52 29.50
N GLY A 242 -29.14 -7.56 28.79
CA GLY A 242 -29.56 -8.93 29.08
C GLY A 242 -29.02 -9.38 30.45
N THR A 243 -29.90 -9.84 31.35
CA THR A 243 -29.52 -10.24 32.72
C THR A 243 -29.45 -11.77 32.94
N GLY A 244 -29.46 -12.56 31.87
CA GLY A 244 -29.39 -14.03 31.92
C GLY A 244 -28.23 -14.61 31.09
N ILE A 245 -27.89 -15.89 31.35
CA ILE A 245 -26.78 -16.62 30.70
C ILE A 245 -26.90 -16.63 29.15
N ASN A 246 -28.12 -16.46 28.63
CA ASN A 246 -28.41 -16.42 27.18
C ASN A 246 -29.09 -15.11 26.74
N SER A 247 -29.04 -14.05 27.55
CA SER A 247 -29.70 -12.78 27.22
C SER A 247 -28.74 -11.85 26.48
N THR A 248 -29.02 -11.53 25.23
CA THR A 248 -28.26 -10.55 24.46
C THR A 248 -28.74 -9.13 24.78
N SER A 249 -27.80 -8.21 24.98
CA SER A 249 -28.14 -6.80 25.14
C SER A 249 -28.49 -6.19 23.79
N SER A 250 -29.62 -5.49 23.70
CA SER A 250 -30.11 -4.93 22.44
C SER A 250 -31.04 -3.74 22.64
N CYS A 251 -31.22 -2.95 21.59
CA CYS A 251 -32.24 -1.92 21.53
C CYS A 251 -33.62 -2.54 21.32
N MET A 252 -34.52 -2.32 22.28
CA MET A 252 -35.90 -2.79 22.21
C MET A 252 -36.86 -1.60 22.19
N ASN A 253 -38.02 -1.76 21.56
CA ASN A 253 -39.06 -0.73 21.57
C ASN A 253 -39.47 -0.43 23.01
N GLN A 254 -39.54 0.85 23.35
CA GLN A 254 -40.05 1.29 24.65
C GLN A 254 -41.52 0.88 24.76
N GLY A 255 -41.85 0.26 25.89
CA GLY A 255 -43.20 -0.09 26.26
C GLY A 255 -44.06 1.15 26.45
N THR A 256 -45.27 1.08 25.89
CA THR A 256 -46.38 1.97 26.24
C THR A 256 -46.93 1.60 27.61
N SER A 257 -47.89 2.39 28.12
CA SER A 257 -48.57 2.07 29.38
C SER A 257 -49.10 0.64 29.37
N TYR A 258 -48.96 -0.05 30.50
CA TYR A 258 -49.34 -1.45 30.74
C TYR A 258 -48.50 -2.53 30.04
N ASN A 259 -47.43 -2.17 29.33
CA ASN A 259 -46.50 -3.17 28.80
C ASN A 259 -45.63 -3.77 29.91
N ASN A 260 -45.33 -5.06 29.83
CA ASN A 260 -44.41 -5.70 30.76
C ASN A 260 -43.01 -5.09 30.64
N CYS A 261 -42.35 -4.92 31.78
CA CYS A 261 -40.99 -4.41 31.87
C CYS A 261 -40.20 -5.12 32.98
N THR A 262 -38.87 -5.04 32.90
CA THR A 262 -37.93 -5.49 33.92
C THR A 262 -37.08 -4.34 34.47
N SER A 263 -37.03 -3.20 33.75
CA SER A 263 -36.30 -2.00 34.16
C SER A 263 -36.97 -0.73 33.65
N ASN A 264 -36.74 0.41 34.34
CA ASN A 264 -37.29 1.72 33.95
C ASN A 264 -36.91 2.15 32.53
N SER A 265 -35.75 1.72 32.03
CA SER A 265 -35.32 2.05 30.67
C SER A 265 -36.26 1.50 29.60
N GLN A 266 -36.98 0.41 29.88
CA GLN A 266 -37.91 -0.20 28.93
C GLN A 266 -39.22 0.57 28.79
N CYS A 267 -39.52 1.52 29.68
CA CYS A 267 -40.75 2.28 29.63
C CYS A 267 -40.54 3.59 28.88
N SER A 268 -41.56 4.03 28.14
CA SER A 268 -41.47 5.24 27.34
C SER A 268 -41.31 6.49 28.21
N GLN A 269 -40.10 7.07 28.20
CA GLN A 269 -39.79 8.27 28.99
C GLN A 269 -40.49 9.52 28.46
N THR A 270 -40.80 9.58 27.16
CA THR A 270 -41.59 10.67 26.57
C THR A 270 -43.03 10.68 27.10
N LEU A 271 -43.52 9.53 27.59
CA LEU A 271 -44.81 9.38 28.24
C LEU A 271 -44.73 9.47 29.78
N ASN A 272 -43.53 9.74 30.33
CA ASN A 272 -43.22 9.73 31.76
C ASN A 272 -43.57 8.40 32.49
N LEU A 273 -43.42 7.27 31.80
CA LEU A 273 -43.64 5.94 32.36
C LEU A 273 -42.39 5.41 33.08
N VAL A 274 -42.59 4.67 34.17
CA VAL A 274 -41.56 3.95 34.92
C VAL A 274 -41.97 2.49 35.09
N CYS A 275 -41.01 1.59 35.34
CA CYS A 275 -41.31 0.19 35.52
C CYS A 275 -41.70 -0.10 36.97
N ILE A 276 -42.98 -0.33 37.23
CA ILE A 276 -43.54 -0.59 38.56
C ILE A 276 -44.14 -1.99 38.55
N ASN A 277 -43.66 -2.86 39.45
CA ASN A 277 -44.12 -4.24 39.58
C ASN A 277 -44.11 -5.04 38.26
N GLY A 278 -43.12 -4.73 37.40
CA GLY A 278 -42.96 -5.40 36.11
C GLY A 278 -43.88 -4.88 35.00
N ILE A 279 -44.52 -3.72 35.19
CA ILE A 279 -45.39 -3.07 34.19
C ILE A 279 -44.99 -1.59 34.04
N CYS A 280 -45.00 -1.07 32.82
CA CYS A 280 -44.80 0.36 32.55
C CYS A 280 -46.03 1.15 32.97
N ASP A 281 -45.92 1.89 34.07
CA ASP A 281 -47.01 2.69 34.64
C ASP A 281 -46.51 4.08 35.07
N CYS A 282 -47.43 4.98 35.37
CA CYS A 282 -47.11 6.30 35.90
C CYS A 282 -46.51 6.20 37.29
N ASN A 283 -45.56 7.08 37.59
CA ASN A 283 -44.95 7.15 38.92
C ASN A 283 -45.94 7.71 39.96
N VAL A 284 -46.84 6.84 40.43
CA VAL A 284 -47.80 7.15 41.51
C VAL A 284 -47.07 7.38 42.84
N PRO A 285 -47.59 8.25 43.74
CA PRO A 285 -48.92 8.87 43.73
C PRO A 285 -49.01 10.20 42.96
N LEU A 286 -47.90 10.74 42.48
CA LEU A 286 -47.84 12.11 41.95
C LEU A 286 -48.31 12.23 40.49
N TRP A 287 -48.52 11.11 39.80
CA TRP A 287 -48.85 11.07 38.38
C TRP A 287 -49.98 10.08 38.10
N PHE A 288 -50.84 10.38 37.13
CA PHE A 288 -51.90 9.49 36.66
C PHE A 288 -51.86 9.35 35.13
N TRP A 289 -52.35 8.22 34.61
CA TRP A 289 -52.44 7.98 33.18
C TRP A 289 -53.67 8.67 32.59
N SER A 290 -53.46 9.62 31.67
CA SER A 290 -54.54 10.27 30.94
C SER A 290 -54.76 9.57 29.59
N GLN A 291 -55.95 8.95 29.43
CA GLN A 291 -56.35 8.33 28.16
C GLN A 291 -56.47 9.36 27.03
N THR A 292 -56.86 10.59 27.34
CA THR A 292 -57.06 11.66 26.35
C THR A 292 -55.74 12.14 25.74
N SER A 293 -54.70 12.29 26.57
CA SER A 293 -53.38 12.74 26.10
C SER A 293 -52.40 11.58 25.88
N ASN A 294 -52.82 10.35 26.18
CA ASN A 294 -52.02 9.13 26.07
C ASN A 294 -50.64 9.23 26.75
N LYS A 295 -50.57 9.89 27.92
CA LYS A 295 -49.33 10.14 28.69
C LYS A 295 -49.63 10.28 30.18
N CYS A 296 -48.61 10.08 31.02
CA CYS A 296 -48.70 10.39 32.44
C CYS A 296 -48.70 11.90 32.65
N LEU A 297 -49.68 12.38 33.41
CA LEU A 297 -49.81 13.77 33.82
C LEU A 297 -49.62 13.87 35.34
N PRO A 298 -49.02 14.95 35.85
CA PRO A 298 -48.97 15.20 37.29
C PRO A 298 -50.40 15.35 37.82
N CYS A 299 -50.66 14.82 39.02
CA CYS A 299 -51.86 15.12 39.79
C CYS A 299 -51.77 16.61 40.20
N GLU A 300 -52.44 17.50 39.47
CA GLU A 300 -52.54 18.90 39.88
C GLU A 300 -53.18 18.96 41.28
N SER A 301 -52.47 19.57 42.22
CA SER A 301 -52.91 19.84 43.59
C SER A 301 -53.87 21.01 43.65
#